data_AF-A0A561SPL8-F1
#
_entry.id   AF-A0A561SPL8-F1
#
_cell.length_a   1.000
_cell.length_b   1.000
_cell.length_c   1.000
_cell.angle_alpha   90.00
_cell.angle_beta   90.00
_cell.angle_gamma   90.00
#
_symmetry.space_group_name_H-M   'P 1'
#
loop_
_entity.id
_entity.type
_entity.pdbx_description
1 polymer ?
#
loop_
_entity_poly.entity_id
_entity_poly.type
_entity_poly.pdbx_seq_one_letter_code
_entity_poly.pdbx_strand_id
1 'polypeptide(L)'
;MPPSERPRSRHRAPAPERRGPEPESPEPDRELDSYLAALSGASEEHPTELTGRFGSAQVFQLRLPALRIEQLRRIAADRGVSPGALAVEWVIDRLNREDTPTGPLPLVEDDDEQPKRRFLPRLGRR
;
A
#
# COMPACT_ATOMS: atom_id res chain seq x y z
N MET A 1 57.24 19.23 -33.96
CA MET A 1 55.98 18.54 -33.66
C MET A 1 55.08 18.60 -34.89
N PRO A 2 54.80 17.48 -35.57
CA PRO A 2 53.66 17.34 -36.48
C PRO A 2 52.44 16.71 -35.77
N PRO A 3 51.20 17.00 -36.20
CA PRO A 3 49.98 16.53 -35.55
C PRO A 3 49.65 15.06 -35.87
N SER A 4 49.05 14.39 -34.89
CA SER A 4 48.64 12.98 -34.88
C SER A 4 47.39 12.76 -35.75
N GLU A 5 47.53 12.10 -36.89
CA GLU A 5 46.41 11.53 -37.64
C GLU A 5 46.11 10.13 -37.13
N ARG A 6 45.07 10.01 -36.30
CA ARG A 6 44.50 8.72 -35.91
C ARG A 6 43.70 8.14 -37.09
N PRO A 7 43.89 6.87 -37.48
CA PRO A 7 43.11 6.28 -38.55
C PRO A 7 41.64 6.16 -38.13
N ARG A 8 40.77 6.71 -38.98
CA ARG A 8 39.31 6.67 -38.85
C ARG A 8 38.86 5.21 -38.73
N SER A 9 38.39 4.85 -37.53
CA SER A 9 37.67 3.61 -37.28
C SER A 9 36.41 3.60 -38.15
N ARG A 10 36.50 2.96 -39.32
CA ARG A 10 35.32 2.63 -40.13
C ARG A 10 34.55 1.58 -39.34
N HIS A 11 33.57 2.03 -38.56
CA HIS A 11 32.53 1.18 -38.04
C HIS A 11 31.89 0.47 -39.22
N ARG A 12 32.31 -0.78 -39.42
CA ARG A 12 31.69 -1.75 -40.32
C ARG A 12 30.24 -1.86 -39.87
N ALA A 13 29.33 -1.25 -40.62
CA ALA A 13 27.91 -1.48 -40.45
C ALA A 13 27.66 -3.00 -40.58
N PRO A 14 26.86 -3.62 -39.70
CA PRO A 14 26.51 -5.02 -39.86
C PRO A 14 25.77 -5.18 -41.20
N ALA A 15 26.19 -6.18 -41.97
CA ALA A 15 25.49 -6.57 -43.20
C ALA A 15 24.03 -6.93 -42.85
N PRO A 16 23.04 -6.61 -43.70
CA PRO A 16 21.69 -7.10 -43.49
C PRO A 16 21.73 -8.63 -43.49
N GLU A 17 21.31 -9.25 -42.39
CA GLU A 17 21.16 -10.68 -42.31
C GLU A 17 20.31 -11.14 -43.50
N ARG A 18 20.86 -12.10 -44.24
CA ARG A 18 20.14 -12.79 -45.30
C ARG A 18 18.84 -13.29 -44.69
N ARG A 19 17.71 -12.79 -45.19
CA ARG A 19 16.37 -13.31 -44.91
C ARG A 19 16.38 -14.80 -45.26
N GLY A 20 16.64 -15.64 -44.26
CA GLY A 20 16.28 -17.05 -44.28
C GLY A 20 14.77 -17.19 -44.39
N PRO A 21 14.24 -18.41 -44.62
CA PRO A 21 12.81 -18.61 -44.80
C PRO A 21 12.06 -17.90 -43.66
N GLU A 22 11.08 -17.09 -44.04
CA GLU A 22 10.13 -16.48 -43.11
C GLU A 22 9.71 -17.56 -42.10
N PRO A 23 9.73 -17.28 -40.78
CA PRO A 23 9.24 -18.25 -39.83
C PRO A 23 7.81 -18.56 -40.24
N GLU A 24 7.59 -19.81 -40.64
CA GLU A 24 6.29 -20.43 -40.82
C GLU A 24 5.48 -20.02 -39.59
N SER A 25 4.43 -19.21 -39.78
CA SER A 25 3.63 -18.69 -38.67
C SER A 25 3.28 -19.88 -37.78
N PRO A 26 3.69 -19.90 -36.49
CA PRO A 26 3.44 -21.04 -35.64
C PRO A 26 1.94 -21.32 -35.68
N GLU A 27 1.57 -22.59 -35.92
CA GLU A 27 0.16 -22.98 -35.82
C GLU A 27 -0.39 -22.41 -34.52
N PRO A 28 -1.55 -21.71 -34.57
CA PRO A 28 -2.08 -21.05 -33.40
C PRO A 28 -2.29 -22.10 -32.32
N ASP A 29 -1.54 -21.96 -31.23
CA ASP A 29 -1.59 -22.87 -30.10
C ASP A 29 -2.98 -22.76 -29.48
N ARG A 30 -3.82 -23.75 -29.77
CA ARG A 30 -5.21 -23.75 -29.32
C ARG A 30 -5.33 -23.74 -27.81
N GLU A 31 -4.35 -24.27 -27.09
CA GLU A 31 -4.34 -24.25 -25.64
C GLU A 31 -4.03 -22.83 -25.14
N LEU A 32 -3.08 -22.16 -25.78
CA LEU A 32 -2.78 -20.74 -25.55
C LEU A 32 -3.97 -19.83 -25.91
N ASP A 33 -4.61 -20.05 -27.06
CA ASP A 33 -5.78 -19.28 -27.49
C ASP A 33 -6.96 -19.47 -26.52
N SER A 34 -7.15 -20.68 -25.99
CA SER A 34 -8.17 -20.96 -24.97
C SER A 34 -7.84 -20.26 -23.64
N TYR A 35 -6.57 -20.25 -23.24
CA TYR A 35 -6.08 -19.50 -22.07
C TYR A 35 -6.27 -17.98 -22.25
N LEU A 36 -5.91 -17.45 -23.43
CA LEU A 36 -6.07 -16.04 -23.77
C LEU A 36 -7.55 -15.67 -23.82
N ALA A 37 -8.41 -16.49 -24.42
CA ALA A 37 -9.86 -16.27 -24.44
C ALA A 37 -10.47 -16.24 -23.03
N ALA A 38 -10.04 -17.14 -22.15
CA ALA A 38 -10.46 -17.17 -20.74
C ALA A 38 -10.06 -15.90 -19.98
N LEU A 39 -8.90 -15.32 -20.32
CA LEU A 39 -8.44 -14.04 -19.75
C LEU A 39 -9.09 -12.82 -20.41
N SER A 40 -9.47 -12.91 -21.70
CA SER A 40 -9.96 -11.79 -22.50
C SER A 40 -11.44 -11.47 -22.25
N GLY A 41 -12.26 -12.47 -21.90
CA GLY A 41 -13.67 -12.28 -21.55
C GLY A 41 -13.91 -11.46 -20.27
N ALA A 42 -12.85 -11.10 -19.53
CA ALA A 42 -12.90 -10.20 -18.38
C ALA A 42 -12.54 -8.75 -18.72
N SER A 43 -12.31 -8.42 -20.01
CA SER A 43 -11.64 -7.18 -20.43
C SER A 43 -12.50 -6.19 -21.22
N GLU A 44 -13.80 -6.43 -21.39
CA GLU A 44 -14.72 -5.44 -21.97
C GLU A 44 -15.50 -4.75 -20.86
N GLU A 45 -14.94 -3.63 -20.36
CA GLU A 45 -15.60 -2.35 -20.14
C GLU A 45 -14.83 -1.50 -19.11
N HIS A 46 -14.19 -0.45 -19.64
CA HIS A 46 -13.69 0.78 -19.00
C HIS A 46 -12.17 0.96 -18.76
N PRO A 47 -11.57 2.05 -19.28
CA PRO A 47 -10.16 2.39 -19.13
C PRO A 47 -9.92 3.09 -17.79
N THR A 48 -9.57 2.32 -16.76
CA THR A 48 -8.75 2.82 -15.65
C THR A 48 -7.69 1.77 -15.33
N GLU A 49 -6.79 1.65 -16.30
CA GLU A 49 -5.58 0.87 -16.28
C GLU A 49 -4.62 1.43 -15.22
N LEU A 50 -4.69 0.89 -13.99
CA LEU A 50 -3.48 0.64 -13.19
C LEU A 50 -3.68 -0.29 -11.98
N THR A 51 -4.90 -0.70 -11.60
CA THR A 51 -5.09 -1.67 -10.49
C THR A 51 -6.34 -2.56 -10.63
N GLY A 52 -6.52 -3.22 -11.78
CA GLY A 52 -7.67 -4.10 -12.08
C GLY A 52 -7.72 -5.46 -11.35
N ARG A 53 -7.34 -5.55 -10.07
CA ARG A 53 -7.41 -6.79 -9.26
C ARG A 53 -8.21 -6.65 -7.96
N PHE A 54 -8.39 -5.43 -7.45
CA PHE A 54 -8.98 -5.23 -6.13
C PHE A 54 -10.41 -4.72 -6.30
N GLY A 55 -11.38 -5.64 -6.23
CA GLY A 55 -12.81 -5.32 -6.33
C GLY A 55 -13.17 -4.10 -5.49
N SER A 56 -13.91 -3.15 -6.08
CA SER A 56 -14.40 -1.88 -5.49
C SER A 56 -13.45 -1.09 -4.56
N ALA A 57 -12.15 -1.41 -4.53
CA ALA A 57 -11.23 -0.85 -3.55
C ALA A 57 -10.87 0.58 -3.93
N GLN A 58 -11.26 1.53 -3.09
CA GLN A 58 -10.92 2.94 -3.28
C GLN A 58 -9.60 3.27 -2.57
N VAL A 59 -8.70 3.93 -3.28
CA VAL A 59 -7.46 4.48 -2.71
C VAL A 59 -7.69 5.91 -2.26
N PHE A 60 -7.39 6.20 -1.00
CA PHE A 60 -7.41 7.54 -0.43
C PHE A 60 -5.99 8.00 -0.09
N GLN A 61 -5.62 9.21 -0.50
CA GLN A 61 -4.34 9.83 -0.13
C GLN A 61 -4.46 10.51 1.24
N LEU A 62 -3.59 10.16 2.18
CA LEU A 62 -3.57 10.72 3.53
C LEU A 62 -2.46 11.78 3.65
N ARG A 63 -2.81 13.00 4.08
CA ARG A 63 -1.85 14.06 4.40
C ARG A 63 -1.73 14.18 5.92
N LEU A 64 -0.56 13.86 6.45
CA LEU A 64 -0.26 13.91 7.87
C LEU A 64 0.79 15.01 8.16
N PRO A 65 0.74 15.67 9.34
CA PRO A 65 1.81 16.57 9.77
C PRO A 65 3.15 15.83 9.86
N ALA A 66 4.26 16.50 9.52
CA ALA A 66 5.59 15.89 9.47
C ALA A 66 5.97 15.14 10.76
N LEU A 67 5.69 15.74 11.93
CA LEU A 67 5.96 15.10 13.22
C LEU A 67 5.19 13.78 13.41
N ARG A 68 3.95 13.70 12.89
CA ARG A 68 3.12 12.49 12.98
C ARG A 68 3.61 11.39 12.03
N ILE A 69 4.17 11.76 10.88
CA ILE A 69 4.80 10.82 9.95
C ILE A 69 6.01 10.15 10.61
N GLU A 70 6.86 10.91 11.29
CA GLU A 70 8.01 10.35 12.01
C GLU A 70 7.59 9.44 13.16
N GLN A 71 6.54 9.81 13.90
CA GLN A 71 5.96 8.95 14.93
C GLN A 71 5.45 7.62 14.34
N LEU A 72 4.71 7.67 13.23
CA LEU A 72 4.20 6.49 12.54
C LEU A 72 5.34 5.59 12.06
N ARG A 73 6.38 6.17 11.46
CA ARG A 73 7.57 5.45 11.00
C ARG A 73 8.28 4.70 12.12
N ARG A 74 8.47 5.36 13.27
CA ARG A 74 9.09 4.73 14.45
C ARG A 74 8.27 3.55 14.96
N ILE A 75 6.97 3.73 15.14
CA ILE A 75 6.09 2.65 15.64
C ILE A 75 6.03 1.49 14.63
N ALA A 76 6.00 1.79 13.33
CA ALA A 76 6.04 0.78 12.29
C ALA A 76 7.35 0.00 12.29
N ALA A 77 8.49 0.68 12.46
CA ALA A 77 9.81 0.06 12.58
C ALA A 77 9.91 -0.86 13.81
N ASP A 78 9.43 -0.41 14.97
CA ASP A 78 9.40 -1.20 16.21
C ASP A 78 8.57 -2.49 16.05
N ARG A 79 7.52 -2.44 15.21
CA ARG A 79 6.63 -3.57 14.90
C ARG A 79 7.07 -4.39 13.68
N GLY A 80 8.12 -3.98 12.97
CA GLY A 80 8.60 -4.64 11.75
C GLY A 80 7.63 -4.56 10.56
N VAL A 81 6.76 -3.55 10.51
CA VAL A 81 5.76 -3.35 9.44
C VAL A 81 6.03 -2.09 8.63
N SER A 82 5.45 -1.99 7.43
CA SER A 82 5.54 -0.75 6.65
C SER A 82 4.64 0.34 7.24
N PRO A 83 5.04 1.63 7.20
CA PRO A 83 4.22 2.73 7.71
C PRO A 83 2.83 2.81 7.05
N GLY A 84 2.75 2.48 5.75
CA GLY A 84 1.47 2.45 5.02
C GLY A 84 0.55 1.33 5.50
N ALA A 85 1.08 0.12 5.72
CA ALA A 85 0.28 -0.99 6.23
C ALA A 85 -0.24 -0.70 7.65
N LEU A 86 0.59 -0.10 8.50
CA LEU A 86 0.19 0.30 9.85
C LEU A 86 -0.92 1.36 9.83
N ALA A 87 -0.85 2.33 8.92
CA ALA A 87 -1.88 3.35 8.77
C ALA A 87 -3.23 2.74 8.35
N VAL A 88 -3.22 1.81 7.39
CA VAL A 88 -4.45 1.12 6.94
C VAL A 88 -5.05 0.30 8.08
N GLU A 89 -4.21 -0.45 8.83
CA GLU A 89 -4.64 -1.24 9.98
C GLU A 89 -5.34 -0.36 11.03
N TRP A 90 -4.73 0.75 11.43
CA TRP A 90 -5.33 1.67 12.41
C TRP A 90 -6.63 2.32 11.92
N VAL A 91 -6.75 2.62 10.63
CA VAL A 91 -8.00 3.15 10.07
C VAL A 91 -9.10 2.10 10.17
N ILE A 92 -8.82 0.85 9.80
CA ILE A 92 -9.78 -0.25 9.89
C ILE A 92 -10.18 -0.50 11.35
N ASP A 93 -9.21 -0.59 12.26
CA ASP A 93 -9.46 -0.76 13.69
C ASP A 93 -10.30 0.39 14.26
N ARG A 94 -10.04 1.63 13.86
CA ARG A 94 -10.88 2.77 14.28
C ARG A 94 -12.29 2.67 13.74
N LEU A 95 -12.49 2.34 12.46
CA LEU A 95 -13.82 2.18 11.87
C LEU A 95 -14.61 1.09 12.58
N ASN A 96 -14.00 -0.08 12.84
CA ASN A 96 -14.65 -1.18 13.57
C ASN A 96 -15.15 -0.76 14.97
N ARG A 97 -14.40 0.12 15.66
CA ARG A 97 -14.79 0.65 16.97
C ARG A 97 -15.96 1.64 16.90
N GLU A 98 -16.09 2.36 15.79
CA GLU A 98 -17.21 3.30 15.58
C GLU A 98 -18.46 2.59 15.06
N ASP A 99 -18.29 1.53 14.24
CA ASP A 99 -19.37 0.73 13.65
C ASP A 99 -20.02 -0.25 14.64
N THR A 100 -19.63 -0.24 15.91
CA THR A 100 -20.30 -1.06 16.92
C THR A 100 -21.73 -0.51 17.12
N PRO A 101 -22.80 -1.32 16.94
CA PRO A 101 -24.20 -0.84 16.85
C PRO A 101 -24.75 -0.14 18.10
N THR A 102 -24.00 -0.16 19.20
CA THR A 102 -24.14 0.81 20.27
C THR A 102 -23.00 1.80 20.06
N GLY A 103 -23.28 2.96 19.45
CA GLY A 103 -22.30 4.05 19.31
C GLY A 103 -21.60 4.34 20.64
N PRO A 104 -20.43 5.02 20.65
CA PRO A 104 -19.45 4.94 21.73
C PRO A 104 -20.14 4.97 23.08
N LEU A 105 -20.24 3.80 23.74
CA LEU A 105 -20.62 3.80 25.14
C LEU A 105 -19.58 4.70 25.80
N PRO A 106 -20.02 5.76 26.51
CA PRO A 106 -19.10 6.67 27.15
C PRO A 106 -18.13 5.79 27.94
N LEU A 107 -16.84 6.01 27.72
CA LEU A 107 -15.84 5.55 28.67
C LEU A 107 -16.36 6.10 29.99
N VAL A 108 -16.84 5.21 30.86
CA VAL A 108 -16.97 5.56 32.26
C VAL A 108 -15.52 5.84 32.63
N GLU A 109 -15.14 7.11 32.52
CA GLU A 109 -14.09 7.65 33.36
C GLU A 109 -14.56 7.22 34.73
N ASP A 110 -13.91 6.20 35.29
CA ASP A 110 -14.00 5.92 36.71
C ASP A 110 -13.63 7.25 37.35
N ASP A 111 -14.65 8.08 37.62
CA ASP A 111 -14.55 9.24 38.47
C ASP A 111 -13.78 8.69 39.67
N ASP A 112 -12.54 9.15 39.81
CA ASP A 112 -11.76 9.04 41.02
C ASP A 112 -12.68 9.50 42.15
N GLU A 113 -13.46 8.57 42.71
CA GLU A 113 -14.32 8.84 43.85
C GLU A 113 -13.33 9.02 44.99
N GLN A 114 -12.96 10.29 45.13
CA GLN A 114 -12.12 10.88 46.13
C GLN A 114 -12.29 10.09 47.42
N PRO A 115 -11.20 9.58 48.04
CA PRO A 115 -11.34 8.85 49.28
C PRO A 115 -11.96 9.81 50.30
N LYS A 116 -13.25 9.60 50.60
CA LYS A 116 -13.98 10.32 51.64
C LYS A 116 -13.24 10.04 52.94
N ARG A 117 -12.28 10.92 53.27
CA ARG A 117 -11.67 11.05 54.58
C ARG A 117 -12.80 11.38 55.54
N ARG A 118 -13.46 10.34 56.06
CA ARG A 118 -14.39 10.45 57.17
C ARG A 118 -13.53 10.78 58.38
N PHE A 119 -13.48 12.07 58.68
CA PHE A 119 -12.95 12.60 59.93
C PHE A 119 -13.60 11.85 61.09
N LEU A 120 -12.78 11.09 61.83
CA LEU A 120 -13.17 10.52 63.11
C LEU A 120 -13.41 11.67 64.09
N PRO A 121 -14.56 11.75 64.78
CA PRO A 121 -14.77 12.78 65.78
C PRO A 121 -13.85 12.48 66.98
N ARG A 122 -12.88 13.38 67.21
CA ARG A 122 -12.10 13.40 68.45
C ARG A 122 -12.89 14.15 69.53
N LEU A 123 -13.24 13.40 70.58
CA LEU A 123 -13.21 13.74 72.01
C LEU A 123 -14.11 14.88 72.56
N GLY A 124 -14.90 14.53 73.59
CA GLY A 124 -15.49 15.49 74.56
C GLY A 124 -16.62 14.84 75.38
N ARG A 125 -16.34 14.18 76.51
CA ARG A 125 -16.24 14.75 77.87
C ARG A 125 -17.62 15.06 78.51
N ARG A 126 -18.09 14.18 79.41
CA ARG A 126 -18.46 14.48 80.81
C ARG A 126 -18.92 13.22 81.54
#